data_AF-A0A4R7FSK6-F1
#
_entry.id   AF-A0A4R7FSK6-F1
#
_cell.length_a   1.000
_cell.length_b   1.000
_cell.length_c   1.000
_cell.angle_alpha   90.00
_cell.angle_beta   90.00
_cell.angle_gamma   90.00
#
_symmetry.space_group_name_H-M   'P 1'
#
loop_
_entity.id
_entity.type
_entity.pdbx_description
1 polymer ?
#
loop_
_entity_poly.entity_id
_entity_poly.type
_entity_poly.pdbx_seq_one_letter_code
_entity_poly.pdbx_strand_id
1 'polypeptide(L)'
;MTSATTVTTALHRLFGDRDPGVIDDLFGPVYRQHSALGVDGLAGVRALLDHLPPGFGYELLRVVADGDLVVTHGLYRGYGPAPVVGFDVWRVRNGRIVEHWDALGPLGGAGPDDRAPVEGPTAPAELEQSDANRALVREWAEVVLRDGAGAAARFVGDASVDHARGGAPVDRPRGADGTPIRYRVVHQVIAEGDLVFTRSEGGDAAPLIVNDLWRVEGGRIVEHWGLVVPVPATLPHDNGAF
;
A
#
# COMPACT_ATOMS: atom_id res chain seq x y z
N MET A 1 9.63 19.35 8.64
CA MET A 1 9.61 18.23 7.67
C MET A 1 8.20 18.06 7.17
N THR A 2 8.02 17.71 5.90
CA THR A 2 6.70 17.27 5.40
C THR A 2 6.38 15.87 5.94
N SER A 3 5.13 15.41 5.82
CA SER A 3 4.76 14.02 6.15
C SER A 3 5.62 13.03 5.36
N ALA A 4 5.77 13.25 4.05
CA ALA A 4 6.61 12.44 3.18
C ALA A 4 8.06 12.36 3.68
N THR A 5 8.72 13.50 3.92
CA THR A 5 10.11 13.51 4.43
C THR A 5 10.24 12.88 5.81
N THR A 6 9.23 13.03 6.67
CA THR A 6 9.22 12.39 7.99
C THR A 6 9.26 10.86 7.84
N VAL A 7 8.39 10.31 6.99
CA VAL A 7 8.29 8.86 6.76
C VAL A 7 9.53 8.32 6.04
N THR A 8 9.98 8.95 4.96
CA THR A 8 11.16 8.45 4.23
C THR A 8 12.44 8.52 5.05
N THR A 9 12.61 9.57 5.88
CA THR A 9 13.74 9.64 6.83
C THR A 9 13.63 8.55 7.88
N ALA A 10 12.43 8.29 8.41
CA ALA A 10 12.21 7.25 9.39
C ALA A 10 12.55 5.86 8.85
N LEU A 11 12.07 5.53 7.64
CA LEU A 11 12.33 4.25 6.99
C LEU A 11 13.82 4.07 6.65
N HIS A 12 14.49 5.11 6.15
CA HIS A 12 15.93 5.05 5.90
C HIS A 12 16.70 4.73 7.18
N ARG A 13 16.44 5.46 8.27
CA ARG A 13 17.14 5.26 9.54
C ARG A 13 16.79 3.93 10.19
N LEU A 14 15.51 3.52 10.15
CA LEU A 14 15.04 2.29 10.77
C LEU A 14 15.56 1.04 10.03
N PHE A 15 15.43 0.99 8.72
CA PHE A 15 15.75 -0.21 7.93
C PHE A 15 17.14 -0.20 7.29
N GLY A 16 17.64 0.98 6.90
CA GLY A 16 18.97 1.14 6.34
C GLY A 16 20.05 1.22 7.42
N ASP A 17 19.97 2.26 8.25
CA ASP A 17 20.99 2.53 9.28
C ASP A 17 20.83 1.63 10.53
N ARG A 18 19.67 0.99 10.69
CA ARG A 18 19.27 0.25 11.90
C ARG A 18 19.41 1.08 13.18
N ASP A 19 19.10 2.35 13.08
CA ASP A 19 19.28 3.34 14.15
C ASP A 19 18.07 3.34 15.09
N PRO A 20 18.20 2.86 16.35
CA PRO A 20 17.09 2.88 17.31
C PRO A 20 16.69 4.31 17.72
N GLY A 21 17.58 5.30 17.56
CA GLY A 21 17.30 6.71 17.91
C GLY A 21 16.21 7.33 17.05
N VAL A 22 15.94 6.78 15.87
CA VAL A 22 14.84 7.22 14.99
C VAL A 22 13.48 7.12 15.68
N ILE A 23 13.32 6.18 16.61
CA ILE A 23 12.05 5.93 17.30
C ILE A 23 11.70 7.11 18.21
N ASP A 24 12.68 7.67 18.91
CA ASP A 24 12.45 8.79 19.81
C ASP A 24 12.33 10.12 19.03
N ASP A 25 13.01 10.22 17.89
CA ASP A 25 13.04 11.40 17.02
C ASP A 25 11.77 11.56 16.20
N LEU A 26 11.31 10.49 15.55
CA LEU A 26 10.32 10.54 14.47
C LEU A 26 9.02 9.79 14.75
N PHE A 27 8.92 9.02 15.84
CA PHE A 27 7.65 8.40 16.23
C PHE A 27 7.00 9.16 17.40
N GLY A 28 5.67 9.21 17.36
CA GLY A 28 4.86 9.86 18.39
C GLY A 28 4.86 9.05 19.69
N PRO A 29 4.66 9.70 20.86
CA PRO A 29 4.55 8.99 22.13
C PRO A 29 3.34 8.04 22.17
N VAL A 30 2.34 8.30 21.32
CA VAL A 30 1.26 7.39 20.98
C VAL A 30 1.46 6.99 19.52
N TYR A 31 1.73 5.70 19.31
CA TYR A 31 1.87 5.08 17.99
C TYR A 31 0.89 3.91 17.93
N ARG A 32 -0.06 3.98 17.01
CA ARG A 32 -1.09 2.95 16.83
C ARG A 32 -0.73 2.06 15.64
N GLN A 33 -0.58 0.77 15.90
CA GLN A 33 -0.25 -0.26 14.93
C GLN A 33 -1.51 -1.01 14.51
N HIS A 34 -1.64 -1.26 13.20
CA HIS A 34 -2.67 -2.11 12.61
C HIS A 34 -2.11 -3.35 11.89
N SER A 35 -0.79 -3.40 11.68
CA SER A 35 -0.08 -4.53 11.09
C SER A 35 -0.25 -5.80 11.91
N ALA A 36 -0.57 -6.90 11.23
CA ALA A 36 -0.60 -8.21 11.84
C ALA A 36 0.79 -8.73 12.29
N LEU A 37 1.87 -8.05 11.90
CA LEU A 37 3.25 -8.48 12.13
C LEU A 37 3.87 -7.89 13.40
N GLY A 38 3.24 -6.91 14.04
CA GLY A 38 3.83 -6.18 15.15
C GLY A 38 2.84 -5.86 16.26
N VAL A 39 3.29 -5.96 17.51
CA VAL A 39 2.54 -5.46 18.67
C VAL A 39 2.38 -3.95 18.60
N ASP A 40 1.41 -3.42 19.34
CA ASP A 40 1.13 -1.98 19.37
C ASP A 40 2.21 -1.16 20.07
N GLY A 41 2.24 0.14 19.76
CA GLY A 41 3.11 1.12 20.41
C GLY A 41 4.58 1.07 19.99
N LEU A 42 5.37 1.98 20.56
CA LEU A 42 6.80 2.09 20.29
C LEU A 42 7.60 0.84 20.71
N ALA A 43 7.06 0.04 21.63
CA ALA A 43 7.64 -1.25 21.99
C ALA A 43 7.67 -2.20 20.79
N GLY A 44 6.61 -2.21 19.97
CA GLY A 44 6.57 -3.01 18.74
C GLY A 44 7.58 -2.55 17.70
N VAL A 45 7.77 -1.23 17.54
CA VAL A 45 8.77 -0.68 16.61
C VAL A 45 10.20 -1.03 17.06
N ARG A 46 10.49 -0.95 18.37
CA ARG A 46 11.78 -1.39 18.94
C ARG A 46 12.00 -2.88 18.72
N ALA A 47 10.98 -3.69 19.02
CA ALA A 47 11.05 -5.13 18.84
C ALA A 47 11.28 -5.50 17.37
N LEU A 48 10.64 -4.82 16.41
CA LEU A 48 10.90 -5.03 14.98
C LEU A 48 12.39 -4.84 14.67
N LEU A 49 12.97 -3.71 15.10
CA LEU A 49 14.36 -3.38 14.85
C LEU A 49 15.32 -4.43 15.43
N ASP A 50 15.09 -4.86 16.67
CA ASP A 50 15.90 -5.86 17.36
C ASP A 50 15.88 -7.23 16.66
N HIS A 51 14.77 -7.54 15.97
CA HIS A 51 14.56 -8.83 15.31
C HIS A 51 14.83 -8.82 13.80
N LEU A 52 15.27 -7.69 13.22
CA LEU A 52 15.60 -7.63 11.80
C LEU A 52 16.78 -8.58 11.47
N PRO A 53 16.58 -9.58 10.59
CA PRO A 53 17.64 -10.52 10.24
C PRO A 53 18.90 -9.81 9.70
N PRO A 54 20.12 -10.35 9.89
CA PRO A 54 21.35 -9.73 9.36
C PRO A 54 21.35 -9.47 7.85
N GLY A 55 20.64 -10.30 7.07
CA GLY A 55 20.48 -10.14 5.62
C GLY A 55 19.25 -9.33 5.19
N PHE A 56 18.56 -8.69 6.13
CA PHE A 56 17.39 -7.86 5.82
C PHE A 56 17.80 -6.65 4.98
N GLY A 57 17.04 -6.40 3.92
CA GLY A 57 17.16 -5.21 3.08
C GLY A 57 15.78 -4.67 2.70
N TYR A 58 15.67 -3.35 2.72
CA TYR A 58 14.47 -2.61 2.33
C TYR A 58 14.78 -1.68 1.16
N GLU A 59 13.96 -1.73 0.12
CA GLU A 59 14.03 -0.86 -1.03
C GLU A 59 12.71 -0.10 -1.15
N LEU A 60 12.76 1.21 -0.97
CA LEU A 60 11.61 2.09 -1.13
C LEU A 60 11.39 2.39 -2.62
N LEU A 61 10.28 1.91 -3.17
CA LEU A 61 9.97 2.03 -4.60
C LEU A 61 9.16 3.28 -4.92
N ARG A 62 8.13 3.56 -4.12
CA ARG A 62 7.21 4.70 -4.33
C ARG A 62 6.81 5.33 -3.02
N VAL A 63 6.51 6.63 -3.09
CA VAL A 63 5.93 7.42 -2.00
C VAL A 63 4.77 8.22 -2.58
N VAL A 64 3.62 8.16 -1.92
CA VAL A 64 2.44 8.98 -2.24
C VAL A 64 1.99 9.67 -0.95
N ALA A 65 1.99 10.99 -0.93
CA ALA A 65 1.66 11.78 0.26
C ALA A 65 0.44 12.67 0.04
N ASP A 66 -0.50 12.58 0.97
CA ASP A 66 -1.76 13.31 0.93
C ASP A 66 -2.07 13.85 2.32
N GLY A 67 -1.70 15.11 2.54
CA GLY A 67 -1.81 15.76 3.85
C GLY A 67 -1.00 15.04 4.93
N ASP A 68 -1.69 14.43 5.89
CA ASP A 68 -1.08 13.71 7.01
C ASP A 68 -0.88 12.22 6.77
N LEU A 69 -1.33 11.69 5.62
CA LEU A 69 -1.14 10.30 5.25
C LEU A 69 -0.02 10.16 4.21
N VAL A 70 0.78 9.12 4.36
CA VAL A 70 1.83 8.76 3.41
C VAL A 70 1.73 7.27 3.13
N VAL A 71 1.71 6.91 1.86
CA VAL A 71 1.82 5.52 1.40
C VAL A 71 3.25 5.29 0.96
N THR A 72 3.82 4.16 1.36
CA THR A 72 5.08 3.67 0.83
C THR A 72 4.89 2.31 0.19
N HIS A 73 5.40 2.16 -1.02
CA HIS A 73 5.48 0.87 -1.71
C HIS A 73 6.92 0.37 -1.59
N GLY A 74 7.11 -0.76 -0.91
CA GLY A 74 8.43 -1.26 -0.54
C GLY A 74 8.68 -2.69 -0.97
N LEU A 75 9.93 -2.98 -1.34
CA LEU A 75 10.42 -4.34 -1.56
C LEU A 75 11.35 -4.75 -0.40
N TYR A 76 10.96 -5.84 0.26
CA TYR A 76 11.63 -6.40 1.41
C TYR A 76 12.37 -7.69 1.02
N ARG A 77 13.65 -7.77 1.36
CA ARG A 77 14.51 -8.94 1.14
C ARG A 77 15.07 -9.42 2.47
N GLY A 78 15.32 -10.73 2.59
CA GLY A 78 15.89 -11.31 3.81
C GLY A 78 14.93 -11.37 5.01
N TYR A 79 13.65 -10.99 4.83
CA TYR A 79 12.59 -11.17 5.84
C TYR A 79 12.09 -12.62 5.91
N GLY A 80 12.21 -13.37 4.80
CA GLY A 80 11.83 -14.77 4.67
C GLY A 80 12.59 -15.45 3.52
N PRO A 81 12.20 -16.67 3.11
CA PRO A 81 12.90 -17.43 2.07
C PRO A 81 12.78 -16.81 0.67
N ALA A 82 11.81 -15.93 0.45
CA ALA A 82 11.59 -15.19 -0.79
C ALA A 82 11.36 -13.70 -0.50
N PRO A 83 11.67 -12.79 -1.45
CA PRO A 83 11.32 -11.38 -1.34
C PRO A 83 9.80 -11.17 -1.23
N VAL A 84 9.41 -10.17 -0.46
CA VAL A 84 8.02 -9.74 -0.32
C VAL A 84 7.89 -8.28 -0.72
N VAL A 85 6.77 -7.92 -1.34
CA VAL A 85 6.40 -6.55 -1.66
C VAL A 85 5.29 -6.10 -0.73
N GLY A 86 5.25 -4.82 -0.42
CA GLY A 86 4.31 -4.27 0.54
C GLY A 86 3.85 -2.86 0.25
N PHE A 87 2.64 -2.57 0.70
CA PHE A 87 2.14 -1.22 0.86
C PHE A 87 1.96 -0.93 2.34
N ASP A 88 2.61 0.14 2.79
CA ASP A 88 2.48 0.66 4.14
C ASP A 88 1.80 2.03 4.08
N VAL A 89 0.87 2.30 5.00
CA VAL A 89 0.22 3.60 5.19
C VAL A 89 0.67 4.14 6.54
N TRP A 90 1.15 5.37 6.55
CA TRP A 90 1.66 6.06 7.73
C TRP A 90 0.85 7.32 7.97
N ARG A 91 0.42 7.54 9.21
CA ARG A 91 -0.11 8.85 9.63
C ARG A 91 0.95 9.66 10.35
N VAL A 92 1.11 10.91 9.94
CA VAL A 92 2.05 11.86 10.55
C VAL A 92 1.30 13.01 11.22
N ARG A 93 1.58 13.24 12.50
CA ARG A 93 1.08 14.41 13.25
C ARG A 93 2.24 15.11 13.92
N ASN A 94 2.30 16.44 13.77
CA ASN A 94 3.35 17.27 14.37
C ASN A 94 4.78 16.79 14.02
N GLY A 95 4.98 16.34 12.78
CA GLY A 95 6.28 15.83 12.32
C GLY A 95 6.68 14.48 12.92
N ARG A 96 5.72 13.72 13.47
CA ARG A 96 5.95 12.38 14.04
C ARG A 96 4.95 11.37 13.50
N ILE A 97 5.41 10.14 13.26
CA ILE A 97 4.60 8.99 12.87
C ILE A 97 3.78 8.53 14.08
N VAL A 98 2.46 8.51 13.94
CA VAL A 98 1.53 8.20 15.05
C VAL A 98 0.61 7.01 14.76
N GLU A 99 0.57 6.53 13.51
CA GLU A 99 -0.30 5.42 13.12
C GLU A 99 0.28 4.72 11.89
N HIS A 100 0.09 3.40 11.81
CA HIS A 100 0.62 2.57 10.72
C HIS A 100 -0.31 1.41 10.38
N TRP A 101 -0.45 1.15 9.08
CA TRP A 101 -1.08 -0.04 8.51
C TRP A 101 -0.15 -0.62 7.45
N ASP A 102 -0.13 -1.94 7.30
CA ASP A 102 0.56 -2.59 6.18
C ASP A 102 -0.26 -3.72 5.55
N ALA A 103 0.19 -4.11 4.37
CA ALA A 103 -0.02 -5.43 3.82
C ALA A 103 1.29 -5.85 3.13
N LEU A 104 1.77 -7.06 3.41
CA LEU A 104 2.92 -7.67 2.76
C LEU A 104 2.50 -8.97 2.07
N GLY A 105 3.00 -9.21 0.86
CA GLY A 105 2.81 -10.49 0.20
C GLY A 105 4.01 -10.88 -0.67
N PRO A 106 4.06 -12.13 -1.15
CA PRO A 106 5.12 -12.57 -2.04
C PRO A 106 5.25 -11.63 -3.22
N LEU A 107 6.48 -11.31 -3.64
CA LEU A 107 6.71 -10.46 -4.81
C LEU A 107 5.94 -10.95 -6.06
N GLY A 108 5.73 -12.27 -6.21
CA GLY A 108 5.00 -12.85 -7.34
C GLY A 108 5.62 -12.52 -8.71
N GLY A 109 5.05 -13.05 -9.80
CA GLY A 109 5.30 -12.61 -11.18
C GLY A 109 6.76 -12.64 -11.68
N ALA A 110 7.15 -13.76 -12.31
CA ALA A 110 8.33 -13.81 -13.19
C ALA A 110 8.08 -14.74 -14.39
N GLY A 111 6.85 -14.74 -14.92
CA GLY A 111 6.60 -15.24 -16.26
C GLY A 111 7.24 -14.30 -17.30
N PRO A 112 7.61 -14.80 -18.50
CA PRO A 112 8.29 -14.01 -19.52
C PRO A 112 7.49 -12.80 -20.06
N ASP A 113 6.18 -12.74 -19.80
CA ASP A 113 5.28 -11.64 -20.20
C ASP A 113 4.74 -10.84 -18.99
N ASP A 114 5.15 -11.17 -17.76
CA ASP A 114 4.67 -10.50 -16.54
C ASP A 114 5.50 -9.23 -16.27
N ARG A 115 4.83 -8.08 -16.19
CA ARG A 115 5.45 -6.87 -15.62
C ARG A 115 5.49 -7.00 -14.11
N ALA A 116 6.69 -6.98 -13.52
CA ALA A 116 6.85 -7.20 -12.09
C ALA A 116 6.13 -6.13 -11.26
N PRO A 117 5.62 -6.44 -10.04
CA PRO A 117 4.99 -5.45 -9.15
C PRO A 117 5.84 -4.23 -8.80
N VAL A 118 7.14 -4.28 -9.10
CA VAL A 118 8.10 -3.20 -8.82
C VAL A 118 8.34 -2.28 -10.03
N GLU A 119 7.90 -2.65 -11.21
CA GLU A 119 8.07 -1.87 -12.45
C GLU A 119 7.09 -0.71 -12.55
N GLY A 120 7.39 0.24 -13.44
CA GLY A 120 6.59 1.44 -13.73
C GLY A 120 7.05 2.69 -12.97
N PRO A 121 6.41 3.85 -13.16
CA PRO A 121 6.84 5.13 -12.59
C PRO A 121 6.98 5.08 -11.07
N THR A 122 8.04 5.67 -10.52
CA THR A 122 8.32 5.64 -9.07
C THR A 122 8.00 6.93 -8.34
N ALA A 123 7.81 8.02 -9.07
CA ALA A 123 7.49 9.34 -8.54
C ALA A 123 6.16 9.83 -9.14
N PRO A 124 5.30 10.47 -8.33
CA PRO A 124 4.10 11.14 -8.84
C PRO A 124 4.43 12.22 -9.88
N ALA A 125 3.57 12.34 -10.88
CA ALA A 125 3.52 13.42 -11.86
C ALA A 125 2.18 14.17 -11.78
N GLU A 126 2.01 15.27 -12.51
CA GLU A 126 0.73 16.00 -12.60
C GLU A 126 0.12 16.35 -11.23
N LEU A 127 0.93 16.87 -10.30
CA LEU A 127 0.55 17.10 -8.89
C LEU A 127 -0.74 17.92 -8.73
N GLU A 128 -1.01 18.83 -9.65
CA GLU A 128 -2.22 19.63 -9.72
C GLU A 128 -3.51 18.81 -9.93
N GLN A 129 -3.39 17.57 -10.39
CA GLN A 129 -4.52 16.68 -10.68
C GLN A 129 -4.94 15.82 -9.48
N SER A 130 -4.25 15.91 -8.34
CA SER A 130 -4.47 15.05 -7.15
C SER A 130 -5.94 14.90 -6.78
N ASP A 131 -6.70 16.00 -6.71
CA ASP A 131 -8.10 15.96 -6.29
C ASP A 131 -9.04 15.36 -7.35
N ALA A 132 -8.78 15.66 -8.63
CA ALA A 132 -9.54 15.09 -9.73
C ALA A 132 -9.31 13.58 -9.84
N ASN A 133 -8.05 13.15 -9.74
CA ASN A 133 -7.67 11.74 -9.80
C ASN A 133 -8.18 10.98 -8.59
N ARG A 134 -8.13 11.57 -7.38
CA ARG A 134 -8.76 11.03 -6.17
C ARG A 134 -10.24 10.77 -6.36
N ALA A 135 -10.98 11.74 -6.90
CA ALA A 135 -12.41 11.62 -7.13
C ALA A 135 -12.72 10.51 -8.14
N LEU A 136 -11.97 10.44 -9.23
CA LEU A 136 -12.12 9.40 -10.25
C LEU A 136 -11.88 8.00 -9.70
N VAL A 137 -10.80 7.80 -8.96
CA VAL A 137 -10.44 6.49 -8.40
C VAL A 137 -11.35 6.09 -7.25
N ARG A 138 -11.83 7.05 -6.45
CA ARG A 138 -12.87 6.80 -5.46
C ARG A 138 -14.14 6.26 -6.13
N GLU A 139 -14.63 6.95 -7.16
CA GLU A 139 -15.82 6.52 -7.88
C GLU A 139 -15.61 5.13 -8.52
N TRP A 140 -14.44 4.89 -9.10
CA TRP A 140 -14.05 3.58 -9.61
C TRP A 140 -14.14 2.48 -8.53
N ALA A 141 -13.52 2.68 -7.37
CA ALA A 141 -13.49 1.70 -6.29
C ALA A 141 -14.88 1.46 -5.68
N GLU A 142 -15.69 2.52 -5.56
CA GLU A 142 -17.02 2.44 -4.95
C GLU A 142 -18.10 1.91 -5.91
N VAL A 143 -17.98 2.15 -7.22
CA VAL A 143 -18.98 1.75 -8.22
C VAL A 143 -18.59 0.46 -8.93
N VAL A 144 -17.36 0.36 -9.45
CA VAL A 144 -17.01 -0.77 -10.32
C VAL A 144 -16.53 -1.97 -9.53
N LEU A 145 -15.63 -1.76 -8.57
CA LEU A 145 -15.09 -2.87 -7.78
C LEU A 145 -16.12 -3.44 -6.79
N ARG A 146 -17.15 -2.66 -6.45
CA ARG A 146 -18.26 -3.07 -5.58
C ARG A 146 -19.48 -3.60 -6.33
N ASP A 147 -19.95 -2.88 -7.36
CA ASP A 147 -21.24 -3.15 -8.01
C ASP A 147 -21.11 -3.82 -9.40
N GLY A 148 -19.88 -3.97 -9.91
CA GLY A 148 -19.54 -4.77 -11.09
C GLY A 148 -19.03 -4.00 -12.30
N ALA A 149 -18.40 -4.72 -13.24
CA ALA A 149 -17.64 -4.19 -14.39
C ALA A 149 -18.46 -3.41 -15.44
N GLY A 150 -19.79 -3.28 -15.28
CA GLY A 150 -20.67 -2.66 -16.30
C GLY A 150 -20.33 -1.20 -16.62
N ALA A 151 -19.72 -0.47 -15.67
CA ALA A 151 -19.28 0.90 -15.85
C ALA A 151 -17.77 1.04 -16.13
N ALA A 152 -17.03 -0.07 -16.28
CA ALA A 152 -15.57 -0.02 -16.29
C ALA A 152 -14.96 0.81 -17.43
N ALA A 153 -15.59 0.77 -18.60
CA ALA A 153 -15.17 1.54 -19.78
C ALA A 153 -15.19 3.07 -19.58
N ARG A 154 -15.86 3.57 -18.54
CA ARG A 154 -15.82 5.00 -18.17
C ARG A 154 -14.50 5.39 -17.51
N PHE A 155 -13.85 4.45 -16.82
CA PHE A 155 -12.74 4.75 -15.91
C PHE A 155 -11.40 4.25 -16.45
N VAL A 156 -11.40 3.13 -17.16
CA VAL A 156 -10.18 2.43 -17.55
C VAL A 156 -9.80 2.76 -19.00
N GLY A 157 -8.53 3.06 -19.24
CA GLY A 157 -7.99 3.23 -20.59
C GLY A 157 -7.79 1.90 -21.31
N ASP A 158 -7.97 1.88 -22.63
CA ASP A 158 -7.94 0.65 -23.45
C ASP A 158 -6.59 -0.13 -23.38
N ALA A 159 -5.52 0.54 -22.96
CA ALA A 159 -4.17 -0.02 -22.82
C ALA A 159 -3.70 -0.07 -21.35
N SER A 160 -4.63 -0.19 -20.40
CA SER A 160 -4.29 -0.24 -18.97
C SER A 160 -3.38 -1.43 -18.66
N VAL A 161 -2.35 -1.20 -17.86
CA VAL A 161 -1.41 -2.24 -17.41
C VAL A 161 -1.74 -2.66 -15.99
N ASP A 162 -1.74 -3.97 -15.71
CA ASP A 162 -1.94 -4.51 -14.37
C ASP A 162 -0.72 -5.32 -13.91
N HIS A 163 0.01 -4.80 -12.94
CA HIS A 163 1.18 -5.45 -12.35
C HIS A 163 0.84 -6.54 -11.34
N ALA A 164 -0.37 -6.54 -10.76
CA ALA A 164 -0.82 -7.62 -9.88
C ALA A 164 -1.20 -8.89 -10.67
N ARG A 165 -1.46 -8.75 -11.98
CA ARG A 165 -2.05 -9.81 -12.82
C ARG A 165 -1.36 -10.01 -14.17
N GLY A 166 -0.11 -9.58 -14.33
CA GLY A 166 0.65 -9.82 -15.56
C GLY A 166 0.02 -9.19 -16.82
N GLY A 167 -0.57 -8.00 -16.69
CA GLY A 167 -1.15 -7.25 -17.82
C GLY A 167 -2.63 -7.52 -18.11
N ALA A 168 -3.35 -8.25 -17.26
CA ALA A 168 -4.80 -8.44 -17.41
C ALA A 168 -5.61 -7.13 -17.23
N PRO A 169 -6.87 -7.04 -17.72
CA PRO A 169 -7.72 -5.88 -17.50
C PRO A 169 -7.95 -5.57 -16.01
N VAL A 170 -7.88 -4.29 -15.64
CA VAL A 170 -7.93 -3.86 -14.24
C VAL A 170 -9.30 -4.04 -13.57
N ASP A 171 -10.35 -4.29 -14.35
CA ASP A 171 -11.78 -4.24 -13.96
C ASP A 171 -12.36 -5.51 -13.29
N ARG A 172 -11.54 -6.55 -13.13
CA ARG A 172 -11.99 -7.85 -12.59
C ARG A 172 -11.16 -8.33 -11.40
N PRO A 173 -11.29 -7.70 -10.21
CA PRO A 173 -10.41 -7.98 -9.09
C PRO A 173 -10.47 -9.46 -8.67
N ARG A 174 -9.29 -10.06 -8.46
CA ARG A 174 -9.12 -11.47 -8.09
C ARG A 174 -8.01 -11.62 -7.06
N GLY A 175 -8.15 -12.58 -6.16
CA GLY A 175 -7.11 -12.99 -5.23
C GLY A 175 -5.98 -13.71 -5.95
N ALA A 176 -4.90 -14.01 -5.22
CA ALA A 176 -3.76 -14.76 -5.75
C ALA A 176 -4.13 -16.17 -6.26
N ASP A 177 -5.23 -16.73 -5.77
CA ASP A 177 -5.80 -18.02 -6.19
C ASP A 177 -6.75 -17.89 -7.41
N GLY A 178 -6.93 -16.69 -7.94
CA GLY A 178 -7.86 -16.38 -9.03
C GLY A 178 -9.32 -16.19 -8.60
N THR A 179 -9.64 -16.32 -7.30
CA THR A 179 -11.00 -16.14 -6.79
C THR A 179 -11.44 -14.68 -6.95
N PRO A 180 -12.62 -14.38 -7.53
CA PRO A 180 -13.13 -13.01 -7.59
C PRO A 180 -13.18 -12.37 -6.21
N ILE A 181 -12.66 -11.15 -6.10
CA ILE A 181 -12.75 -10.38 -4.86
C ILE A 181 -13.96 -9.48 -4.96
N ARG A 182 -14.82 -9.56 -3.96
CA ARG A 182 -15.88 -8.58 -3.75
C ARG A 182 -15.38 -7.49 -2.79
N TYR A 183 -15.38 -6.24 -3.24
CA TYR A 183 -15.07 -5.10 -2.39
C TYR A 183 -16.28 -4.76 -1.52
N ARG A 184 -16.05 -4.33 -0.28
CA ARG A 184 -17.10 -4.04 0.71
C ARG A 184 -17.05 -2.60 1.19
N VAL A 185 -15.89 -2.15 1.66
CA VAL A 185 -15.68 -0.80 2.23
C VAL A 185 -14.37 -0.23 1.70
N VAL A 186 -14.39 1.02 1.24
CA VAL A 186 -13.17 1.79 0.94
C VAL A 186 -12.85 2.61 2.19
N HIS A 187 -11.76 2.27 2.88
CA HIS A 187 -11.36 2.90 4.14
C HIS A 187 -10.57 4.19 3.90
N GLN A 188 -9.67 4.18 2.92
CA GLN A 188 -8.79 5.33 2.61
C GLN A 188 -8.61 5.48 1.10
N VAL A 189 -8.55 6.73 0.65
CA VAL A 189 -8.15 7.11 -0.72
C VAL A 189 -7.12 8.23 -0.58
N ILE A 190 -5.88 7.95 -0.96
CA ILE A 190 -4.69 8.80 -0.75
C ILE A 190 -4.12 9.14 -2.12
N ALA A 191 -4.09 10.41 -2.49
CA ALA A 191 -3.72 10.85 -3.84
C ALA A 191 -2.59 11.88 -3.83
N GLU A 192 -1.61 11.66 -4.69
CA GLU A 192 -0.57 12.65 -5.04
C GLU A 192 -0.39 12.59 -6.57
N GLY A 193 -0.83 13.66 -7.23
CA GLY A 193 -0.76 13.78 -8.68
C GLY A 193 -1.50 12.67 -9.43
N ASP A 194 -0.78 11.98 -10.32
CA ASP A 194 -1.25 10.87 -11.13
C ASP A 194 -1.35 9.54 -10.35
N LEU A 195 -0.78 9.44 -9.15
CA LEU A 195 -0.82 8.24 -8.31
C LEU A 195 -1.91 8.35 -7.24
N VAL A 196 -2.78 7.35 -7.20
CA VAL A 196 -3.86 7.26 -6.21
C VAL A 196 -3.87 5.88 -5.58
N PHE A 197 -3.76 5.83 -4.26
CA PHE A 197 -3.83 4.61 -3.48
C PHE A 197 -5.21 4.44 -2.85
N THR A 198 -5.76 3.22 -2.91
CA THR A 198 -6.97 2.82 -2.21
C THR A 198 -6.67 1.69 -1.25
N ARG A 199 -7.15 1.84 -0.01
CA ARG A 199 -7.16 0.77 0.99
C ARG A 199 -8.60 0.38 1.27
N SER A 200 -8.92 -0.87 0.98
CA SER A 200 -10.27 -1.39 1.01
C SER A 200 -10.35 -2.68 1.82
N GLU A 201 -11.55 -2.95 2.33
CA GLU A 201 -11.95 -4.25 2.84
C GLU A 201 -12.72 -5.01 1.76
N GLY A 202 -12.31 -6.25 1.51
CA GLY A 202 -12.96 -7.15 0.57
C GLY A 202 -13.29 -8.52 1.18
N GLY A 203 -13.67 -9.46 0.30
CA GLY A 203 -13.98 -10.86 0.64
C GLY A 203 -15.43 -11.08 1.07
N ASP A 204 -15.90 -12.33 0.96
CA ASP A 204 -17.25 -12.74 1.39
C ASP A 204 -17.21 -13.47 2.73
N ALA A 205 -16.62 -14.67 2.76
CA ALA A 205 -16.57 -15.52 3.96
C ALA A 205 -15.51 -15.06 4.97
N ALA A 206 -14.38 -14.54 4.49
CA ALA A 206 -13.29 -14.03 5.31
C ALA A 206 -12.87 -12.64 4.83
N PRO A 207 -12.56 -11.71 5.76
CA PRO A 207 -12.13 -10.37 5.39
C PRO A 207 -10.76 -10.37 4.72
N LEU A 208 -10.64 -9.57 3.66
CA LEU A 208 -9.41 -9.32 2.91
C LEU A 208 -9.02 -7.85 3.06
N ILE A 209 -7.72 -7.58 3.27
CA ILE A 209 -7.13 -6.27 3.02
C ILE A 209 -6.83 -6.21 1.53
N VAL A 210 -7.36 -5.17 0.88
CA VAL A 210 -7.15 -4.94 -0.55
C VAL A 210 -6.53 -3.57 -0.72
N ASN A 211 -5.25 -3.57 -1.07
CA ASN A 211 -4.45 -2.37 -1.30
C ASN A 211 -4.17 -2.25 -2.78
N ASP A 212 -4.59 -1.16 -3.39
CA ASP A 212 -4.39 -0.89 -4.80
C ASP A 212 -3.75 0.48 -4.98
N LEU A 213 -2.76 0.57 -5.87
CA LEU A 213 -2.18 1.80 -6.36
C LEU A 213 -2.56 1.93 -7.84
N TRP A 214 -3.14 3.05 -8.19
CA TRP A 214 -3.63 3.37 -9.52
C TRP A 214 -2.81 4.52 -10.10
N ARG A 215 -2.45 4.43 -11.38
CA ARG A 215 -1.99 5.60 -12.14
C ARG A 215 -3.09 6.10 -13.05
N VAL A 216 -3.31 7.41 -13.05
CA VAL A 216 -4.32 8.08 -13.86
C VAL A 216 -3.64 9.01 -14.87
N GLU A 217 -4.03 8.90 -16.13
CA GLU A 217 -3.52 9.74 -17.22
C GLU A 217 -4.66 10.11 -18.15
N GLY A 218 -4.74 11.40 -18.52
CA GLY A 218 -5.82 11.88 -19.39
C GLY A 218 -7.23 11.61 -18.87
N GLY A 219 -7.40 11.56 -17.54
CA GLY A 219 -8.67 11.26 -16.88
C GLY A 219 -9.10 9.79 -16.99
N ARG A 220 -8.15 8.85 -17.14
CA ARG A 220 -8.41 7.40 -17.15
C ARG A 220 -7.34 6.65 -16.34
N ILE A 221 -7.74 5.54 -15.74
CA ILE A 221 -6.83 4.58 -15.10
C ILE A 221 -6.05 3.87 -16.20
N VAL A 222 -4.73 3.95 -16.14
CA VAL A 222 -3.81 3.42 -17.15
C VAL A 222 -2.80 2.41 -16.57
N GLU A 223 -2.65 2.36 -15.26
CA GLU A 223 -1.74 1.42 -14.61
C GLU A 223 -2.25 1.06 -13.21
N HIS A 224 -1.96 -0.17 -12.77
CA HIS A 224 -2.43 -0.70 -11.50
C HIS A 224 -1.38 -1.61 -10.87
N TRP A 225 -1.13 -1.42 -9.57
CA TRP A 225 -0.43 -2.35 -8.70
C TRP A 225 -1.36 -2.71 -7.55
N GLY A 226 -1.44 -4.00 -7.21
CA GLY A 226 -2.38 -4.48 -6.22
C GLY A 226 -1.74 -5.50 -5.29
N LEU A 227 -2.20 -5.51 -4.05
CA LEU A 227 -1.85 -6.50 -3.04
C LEU A 227 -3.08 -6.87 -2.22
N VAL A 228 -3.40 -8.16 -2.23
CA VAL A 228 -4.56 -8.70 -1.52
C VAL A 228 -4.05 -9.72 -0.51
N VAL A 229 -4.35 -9.48 0.77
CA VAL A 229 -3.95 -10.39 1.85
C VAL A 229 -5.14 -10.69 2.76
N PRO A 230 -5.24 -11.91 3.31
CA PRO A 230 -6.27 -12.22 4.29
C PRO A 230 -6.00 -11.44 5.59
N VAL A 231 -7.07 -10.99 6.24
CA VAL A 231 -6.98 -10.51 7.62
C VAL A 231 -6.81 -11.73 8.53
N PRO A 232 -5.76 -11.79 9.37
CA PRO A 232 -5.59 -12.90 10.30
C PRO A 232 -6.72 -12.98 11.32
N ALA A 233 -7.03 -14.20 11.76
CA ALA A 233 -8.07 -14.43 12.77
C ALA A 233 -7.76 -13.77 14.13
N THR A 234 -6.48 -13.57 14.42
CA THR A 234 -6.00 -12.87 15.62
C THR A 234 -4.96 -11.85 15.24
N LEU A 235 -5.01 -10.69 15.89
CA LEU A 235 -4.00 -9.64 15.78
C LEU A 235 -3.22 -9.52 17.09
N PRO A 236 -1.96 -9.07 17.05
CA PRO A 236 -1.14 -8.82 18.23
C PRO A 236 -1.57 -7.57 19.04
N HIS A 237 -2.71 -6.98 18.68
CA HIS A 237 -3.27 -5.74 19.23
C HIS A 237 -4.78 -5.67 18.98
N ASP A 238 -5.48 -4.77 19.69
CA ASP A 238 -6.93 -4.59 19.59
C ASP A 238 -7.36 -3.50 18.59
N ASN A 239 -6.42 -2.91 17.86
CA ASN A 239 -6.68 -1.76 16.96
C ASN A 239 -7.47 -2.10 15.70
N GLY A 240 -7.68 -3.39 15.41
CA GLY A 240 -8.27 -3.88 14.17
C GLY A 240 -7.30 -3.84 12.99
N ALA A 241 -7.63 -4.56 11.92
CA ALA A 241 -6.83 -4.53 10.71
C ALA A 241 -7.05 -3.25 9.92
N PHE A 242 -8.25 -2.64 9.97
CA PHE A 242 -8.65 -1.48 9.16
C PHE A 242 -8.57 -0.16 9.89
#